data_AF-A0A0Q6XAD2-F1
#
_entry.id   AF-A0A0Q6XAD2-F1
#
_cell.length_a   1.000
_cell.length_b   1.000
_cell.length_c   1.000
_cell.angle_alpha   90.00
_cell.angle_beta   90.00
_cell.angle_gamma   90.00
#
_symmetry.space_group_name_H-M   'P 1'
#
loop_
_entity.id
_entity.type
_entity.pdbx_description
1 polymer ?
#
loop_
_entity_poly.entity_id
_entity_poly.type
_entity_poly.pdbx_seq_one_letter_code
_entity_poly.pdbx_strand_id
1 'polypeptide(L)'
;MKSLGKRATGLRLERMRASPRYLATEAGEGFRNVHPIQPGLRDRSERPSLGDFICSEGRRTPAGTLPSVNPLDAWLKPTDTGLRATWLGHSTVMIEIDGLRVLTDPVWGKRASPSQLAGPKRFQPVPLALKALPKLDAVVISHDHYDHLDMGTVKELVKLQEVPFITSLGVGAHLEAWGIPAERIVELDWWEHWQAPNSELRIHAAPSQHFSGRSLTDRNATLWSSIVIETPKHRVFFSGDTGLTSEYAAIRERFGPFDLVMLEVGAFHPSWGDIHLGPENALKAYQLLGGGAFLPVHWGTFSLALHDWDAPAETLLELGPKQGAQLLMPRLGEAVEPAKGEPATPWWREADAPARKSTRPAEPQDPAKMPKAMPWPLD
;
A
#
# COMPACT_ATOMS: atom_id res chain seq x y z
N MET A 1 9.09 -22.60 1.14
CA MET A 1 7.94 -22.79 0.23
C MET A 1 6.57 -22.60 0.88
N LYS A 2 6.40 -22.61 2.22
CA LYS A 2 5.08 -22.37 2.86
C LYS A 2 4.44 -21.01 2.53
N SER A 3 5.25 -20.00 2.21
CA SER A 3 4.83 -18.64 1.82
C SER A 3 4.10 -18.56 0.48
N LEU A 4 4.16 -19.61 -0.36
CA LEU A 4 3.44 -19.67 -1.64
C LEU A 4 1.92 -19.81 -1.45
N GLY A 5 1.48 -20.34 -0.29
CA GLY A 5 0.06 -20.66 -0.07
C GLY A 5 -0.36 -21.95 -0.75
N LYS A 6 -1.66 -22.08 -1.03
CA LYS A 6 -2.27 -23.22 -1.74
C LYS A 6 -3.36 -22.75 -2.70
N ARG A 7 -3.59 -23.53 -3.76
CA ARG A 7 -4.75 -23.36 -4.65
C ARG A 7 -6.05 -23.73 -3.94
N ALA A 8 -7.13 -23.06 -4.34
CA ALA A 8 -8.48 -23.41 -3.89
C ALA A 8 -8.90 -24.80 -4.37
N THR A 9 -9.69 -25.48 -3.54
CA THR A 9 -10.30 -26.78 -3.83
C THR A 9 -11.70 -26.83 -3.19
N GLY A 10 -12.50 -27.84 -3.53
CA GLY A 10 -13.84 -28.04 -2.96
C GLY A 10 -14.77 -26.84 -3.16
N LEU A 11 -15.57 -26.53 -2.14
CA LEU A 11 -16.58 -25.47 -2.18
C LEU A 11 -16.04 -24.09 -2.59
N ARG A 12 -14.80 -23.76 -2.20
CA ARG A 12 -14.18 -22.50 -2.59
C ARG A 12 -13.92 -22.43 -4.10
N LEU A 13 -13.42 -23.52 -4.68
CA LEU A 13 -13.19 -23.60 -6.13
C LEU A 13 -14.52 -23.60 -6.90
N GLU A 14 -15.55 -24.26 -6.37
CA GLU A 14 -16.90 -24.22 -6.95
C GLU A 14 -17.45 -22.79 -6.96
N ARG A 15 -17.32 -22.06 -5.85
CA ARG A 15 -17.70 -20.64 -5.78
C ARG A 15 -16.90 -19.78 -6.75
N MET A 16 -15.59 -20.00 -6.87
CA MET A 16 -14.76 -19.31 -7.86
C MET A 16 -15.26 -19.56 -9.28
N ARG A 17 -15.54 -20.81 -9.66
CA ARG A 17 -16.06 -21.16 -11.00
C ARG A 17 -17.46 -20.61 -11.28
N ALA A 18 -18.24 -20.30 -10.23
CA ALA A 18 -19.53 -19.64 -10.36
C ALA A 18 -19.40 -18.11 -10.58
N SER A 19 -18.23 -17.52 -10.32
CA SER A 19 -17.98 -16.11 -10.59
C SER A 19 -18.06 -15.81 -12.10
N PRO A 20 -18.72 -14.72 -12.51
CA PRO A 20 -18.72 -14.30 -13.91
C PRO A 20 -17.33 -13.86 -14.39
N ARG A 21 -16.34 -13.72 -13.50
CA ARG A 21 -14.96 -13.33 -13.81
C ARG A 21 -14.01 -14.52 -13.91
N TYR A 22 -14.43 -15.73 -13.51
CA TYR A 22 -13.61 -16.93 -13.61
C TYR A 22 -13.91 -17.67 -14.92
N LEU A 23 -12.98 -17.61 -15.86
CA LEU A 23 -13.19 -18.11 -17.22
C LEU A 23 -12.21 -19.26 -17.54
N ALA A 24 -12.74 -20.31 -18.16
CA ALA A 24 -11.93 -21.36 -18.78
C ALA A 24 -11.59 -20.97 -20.22
N THR A 25 -10.30 -20.88 -20.54
CA THR A 25 -9.80 -20.65 -21.90
C THR A 25 -8.86 -21.77 -22.32
N GLU A 26 -8.42 -21.78 -23.57
CA GLU A 26 -7.40 -22.72 -24.06
C GLU A 26 -6.08 -22.64 -23.27
N ALA A 27 -5.80 -21.49 -22.65
CA ALA A 27 -4.63 -21.28 -21.80
C ALA A 27 -4.85 -21.71 -20.33
N GLY A 28 -6.01 -22.26 -19.99
CA GLY A 28 -6.39 -22.67 -18.65
C GLY A 28 -7.54 -21.86 -18.04
N GLU A 29 -7.96 -22.26 -16.84
CA GLU A 29 -8.99 -21.56 -16.06
C GLU A 29 -8.37 -20.52 -15.11
N GLY A 30 -9.06 -19.40 -14.91
CA GLY A 30 -8.64 -18.35 -13.98
C GLY A 30 -9.47 -17.08 -14.09
N PHE A 31 -9.23 -16.14 -13.19
CA PHE A 31 -9.90 -14.84 -13.19
C PHE A 31 -9.44 -13.93 -14.34
N ARG A 32 -10.33 -13.04 -14.80
CA ARG A 32 -10.08 -12.10 -15.91
C ARG A 32 -10.65 -10.71 -15.60
N ASN A 33 -9.97 -9.68 -16.10
CA ASN A 33 -10.46 -8.31 -16.09
C ASN A 33 -11.74 -8.18 -16.95
N VAL A 34 -12.62 -7.23 -16.62
CA VAL A 34 -13.87 -7.01 -17.39
C VAL A 34 -13.58 -6.48 -18.78
N HIS A 35 -12.76 -5.44 -18.86
CA HIS A 35 -12.50 -4.73 -20.09
C HIS A 35 -11.15 -5.13 -20.68
N PRO A 36 -11.01 -5.09 -22.02
CA PRO A 36 -9.71 -5.18 -22.66
C PRO A 36 -8.82 -3.99 -22.27
N ILE A 37 -7.51 -4.18 -22.39
CA ILE A 37 -6.51 -3.12 -22.19
C ILE A 37 -6.82 -1.96 -23.16
N GLN A 38 -6.97 -0.74 -22.63
CA GLN A 38 -7.19 0.43 -23.47
C GLN A 38 -5.96 0.73 -24.34
N PRO A 39 -6.14 1.22 -25.59
CA PRO A 39 -5.02 1.58 -26.46
C PRO A 39 -4.06 2.56 -25.79
N GLY A 40 -2.75 2.33 -25.97
CA GLY A 40 -1.70 3.21 -25.46
C GLY A 40 -1.33 3.03 -23.99
N LEU A 41 -2.03 2.18 -23.22
CA LEU A 41 -1.66 1.89 -21.83
C LEU A 41 -0.46 0.95 -21.71
N ARG A 42 -0.20 0.13 -22.75
CA ARG A 42 0.89 -0.85 -22.73
C ARG A 42 1.71 -0.79 -24.01
N ASP A 43 3.00 -0.51 -23.86
CA ASP A 43 3.97 -0.65 -24.94
C ASP A 43 4.48 -2.10 -25.00
N ARG A 44 4.18 -2.79 -26.11
CA ARG A 44 4.61 -4.18 -26.33
C ARG A 44 6.01 -4.30 -26.94
N SER A 45 6.59 -3.20 -27.39
CA SER A 45 7.94 -3.14 -27.95
C SER A 45 9.01 -3.10 -26.86
N GLU A 46 8.69 -2.51 -25.71
CA GLU A 46 9.57 -2.51 -24.54
C GLU A 46 9.48 -3.83 -23.75
N ARG A 47 10.65 -4.39 -23.43
CA ARG A 47 10.77 -5.61 -22.62
C ARG A 47 11.97 -5.46 -21.69
N PRO A 48 11.80 -4.88 -20.49
CA PRO A 48 12.90 -4.75 -19.56
C PRO A 48 13.44 -6.13 -19.19
N SER A 49 14.76 -6.22 -19.16
CA SER A 49 15.50 -7.42 -18.83
C SER A 49 15.69 -7.56 -17.33
N LEU A 50 16.03 -8.77 -16.86
CA LEU A 50 16.40 -8.96 -15.46
C LEU A 50 17.64 -8.14 -15.07
N GLY A 51 18.52 -7.85 -16.05
CA GLY A 51 19.67 -6.96 -15.87
C GLY A 51 19.25 -5.54 -15.52
N ASP A 52 18.17 -5.03 -16.10
CA ASP A 52 17.66 -3.68 -15.78
C ASP A 52 17.13 -3.58 -14.35
N PHE A 53 16.65 -4.68 -13.77
CA PHE A 53 16.24 -4.70 -12.36
C PHE A 53 17.41 -4.80 -11.37
N ILE A 54 18.58 -5.26 -11.82
CA ILE A 54 19.75 -5.52 -10.97
C ILE A 54 20.83 -4.43 -11.14
N CYS A 55 21.01 -3.93 -12.35
CA CYS A 55 22.09 -3.04 -12.78
C CYS A 55 21.56 -1.70 -13.32
N SER A 56 20.35 -1.26 -12.96
CA SER A 56 19.78 -0.02 -13.50
C SER A 56 20.60 1.22 -13.16
N GLU A 57 20.67 2.11 -14.14
CA GLU A 57 20.93 3.54 -13.94
C GLU A 57 19.67 4.20 -13.32
N GLY A 58 19.83 4.98 -12.23
CA GLY A 58 18.71 5.69 -11.57
C GLY A 58 18.69 5.60 -10.04
N ARG A 59 17.91 6.45 -9.38
CA ARG A 59 17.72 6.46 -7.92
C ARG A 59 16.59 5.51 -7.54
N ARG A 60 16.84 4.20 -7.59
CA ARG A 60 15.83 3.15 -7.30
C ARG A 60 15.52 2.97 -5.82
N THR A 61 16.35 3.54 -4.95
CA THR A 61 16.20 3.57 -3.50
C THR A 61 16.63 4.94 -2.99
N PRO A 62 16.04 5.44 -1.89
CA PRO A 62 16.50 6.67 -1.26
C PRO A 62 17.94 6.54 -0.76
N ALA A 63 18.68 7.66 -0.73
CA ALA A 63 20.04 7.72 -0.20
C ALA A 63 20.06 7.60 1.33
N GLY A 64 19.02 8.11 1.99
CA GLY A 64 18.81 8.07 3.44
C GLY A 64 17.55 7.33 3.84
N THR A 65 17.31 7.24 5.15
CA THR A 65 16.04 6.71 5.68
C THR A 65 14.96 7.77 5.56
N LEU A 66 13.80 7.39 5.01
CA LEU A 66 12.66 8.31 4.92
C LEU A 66 12.15 8.72 6.31
N PRO A 67 11.78 10.00 6.53
CA PRO A 67 11.17 10.44 7.78
C PRO A 67 9.97 9.58 8.16
N SER A 68 9.90 9.21 9.44
CA SER A 68 8.77 8.45 9.98
C SER A 68 8.34 8.99 11.34
N VAL A 69 7.05 8.86 11.62
CA VAL A 69 6.37 9.30 12.84
C VAL A 69 5.74 8.08 13.48
N ASN A 70 5.92 7.91 14.79
CA ASN A 70 5.20 6.87 15.52
C ASN A 70 3.74 7.32 15.73
N PRO A 71 2.74 6.59 15.21
CA PRO A 71 1.34 7.05 15.21
C PRO A 71 0.61 6.87 16.55
N LEU A 72 1.21 6.23 17.56
CA LEU A 72 0.51 5.87 18.80
C LEU A 72 -0.16 7.07 19.48
N ASP A 73 0.54 8.19 19.61
CA ASP A 73 -0.01 9.40 20.25
C ASP A 73 -1.22 9.97 19.49
N ALA A 74 -1.24 9.81 18.16
CA ALA A 74 -2.38 10.21 17.35
C ALA A 74 -3.56 9.26 17.56
N TRP A 75 -3.33 7.94 17.57
CA TRP A 75 -4.37 6.92 17.73
C TRP A 75 -4.99 6.87 19.14
N LEU A 76 -4.32 7.44 20.15
CA LEU A 76 -4.89 7.63 21.48
C LEU A 76 -5.93 8.77 21.51
N LYS A 77 -5.92 9.66 20.53
CA LYS A 77 -6.88 10.77 20.42
C LYS A 77 -8.03 10.38 19.49
N PRO A 78 -9.28 10.71 19.85
CA PRO A 78 -10.41 10.63 18.94
C PRO A 78 -10.15 11.37 17.63
N THR A 79 -10.79 10.92 16.55
CA THR A 79 -10.84 11.68 15.29
C THR A 79 -11.85 12.81 15.45
N ASP A 80 -11.50 14.03 15.02
CA ASP A 80 -12.44 15.16 15.16
C ASP A 80 -13.52 15.10 14.09
N THR A 81 -13.16 14.67 12.88
CA THR A 81 -14.08 14.58 11.73
C THR A 81 -14.74 13.21 11.60
N GLY A 82 -14.32 12.22 12.36
CA GLY A 82 -14.78 10.83 12.23
C GLY A 82 -13.99 9.99 11.23
N LEU A 83 -13.15 10.60 10.36
CA LEU A 83 -12.32 9.89 9.40
C LEU A 83 -10.84 10.31 9.51
N ARG A 84 -9.95 9.32 9.69
CA ARG A 84 -8.50 9.52 9.74
C ARG A 84 -7.77 8.39 9.02
N ALA A 85 -6.76 8.73 8.23
CA ALA A 85 -5.89 7.79 7.56
C ALA A 85 -4.46 7.92 8.11
N THR A 86 -3.79 6.79 8.35
CA THR A 86 -2.38 6.74 8.73
C THR A 86 -1.65 5.81 7.79
N TRP A 87 -0.78 6.36 6.95
CA TRP A 87 -0.02 5.57 5.98
C TRP A 87 1.17 4.88 6.66
N LEU A 88 1.17 3.54 6.70
CA LEU A 88 2.21 2.73 7.37
C LEU A 88 3.24 2.15 6.40
N GLY A 89 3.11 2.51 5.11
CA GLY A 89 4.04 2.16 4.05
C GLY A 89 3.38 1.30 2.99
N HIS A 90 3.83 1.48 1.75
CA HIS A 90 3.33 0.81 0.57
C HIS A 90 1.81 0.99 0.43
N SER A 91 1.04 -0.09 0.48
CA SER A 91 -0.42 -0.10 0.45
C SER A 91 -1.04 -0.38 1.83
N THR A 92 -0.22 -0.38 2.90
CA THR A 92 -0.69 -0.50 4.27
C THR A 92 -1.14 0.84 4.84
N VAL A 93 -2.44 0.99 5.05
CA VAL A 93 -3.05 2.18 5.66
C VAL A 93 -3.95 1.74 6.82
N MET A 94 -3.78 2.37 7.98
CA MET A 94 -4.77 2.30 9.05
C MET A 94 -5.84 3.37 8.78
N ILE A 95 -7.09 2.93 8.68
CA ILE A 95 -8.26 3.78 8.45
C ILE A 95 -9.09 3.75 9.73
N GLU A 96 -9.20 4.89 10.39
CA GLU A 96 -10.17 5.12 11.45
C GLU A 96 -11.40 5.78 10.85
N ILE A 97 -12.53 5.07 10.84
CA ILE A 97 -13.78 5.49 10.21
C ILE A 97 -14.95 5.30 11.18
N ASP A 98 -15.52 6.41 11.64
CA ASP A 98 -16.64 6.48 12.58
C ASP A 98 -16.48 5.62 13.84
N GLY A 99 -15.26 5.64 14.39
CA GLY A 99 -14.89 4.90 15.60
C GLY A 99 -14.44 3.46 15.37
N LEU A 100 -14.38 3.01 14.10
CA LEU A 100 -13.93 1.68 13.70
C LEU A 100 -12.55 1.75 13.04
N ARG A 101 -11.79 0.65 13.10
CA ARG A 101 -10.42 0.56 12.56
C ARG A 101 -10.29 -0.55 11.52
N VAL A 102 -9.94 -0.15 10.30
CA VAL A 102 -9.66 -1.07 9.18
C VAL A 102 -8.21 -0.94 8.76
N LEU A 103 -7.51 -2.06 8.62
CA LEU A 103 -6.13 -2.11 8.14
C LEU A 103 -6.08 -2.71 6.73
N THR A 104 -5.55 -1.97 5.76
CA THR A 104 -5.41 -2.45 4.37
C THR A 104 -4.06 -3.13 4.15
N ASP A 105 -4.03 -4.18 3.32
CA ASP A 105 -2.86 -4.85 2.75
C ASP A 105 -1.62 -4.84 3.66
N PRO A 106 -1.68 -5.46 4.85
CA PRO A 106 -0.67 -5.27 5.87
C PRO A 106 0.63 -6.02 5.57
N VAL A 107 1.74 -5.27 5.44
CA VAL A 107 3.09 -5.82 5.18
C VAL A 107 4.15 -5.25 6.13
N TRP A 108 4.46 -6.02 7.18
CA TRP A 108 5.58 -5.79 8.10
C TRP A 108 6.87 -6.50 7.68
N GLY A 109 6.78 -7.46 6.74
CA GLY A 109 7.94 -8.19 6.23
C GLY A 109 9.04 -7.27 5.71
N LYS A 110 10.30 -7.70 5.88
CA LYS A 110 11.48 -6.96 5.36
C LYS A 110 11.56 -7.01 3.82
N ARG A 111 10.96 -8.03 3.21
CA ARG A 111 10.94 -8.24 1.77
C ARG A 111 9.56 -8.65 1.30
N ALA A 112 9.15 -8.10 0.15
CA ALA A 112 7.99 -8.57 -0.60
C ALA A 112 8.40 -9.77 -1.47
N SER A 113 8.51 -10.95 -0.87
CA SER A 113 9.06 -12.13 -1.54
C SER A 113 8.67 -13.43 -0.83
N PRO A 114 8.61 -14.58 -1.54
CA PRO A 114 8.50 -15.87 -0.89
C PRO A 114 9.74 -16.24 -0.05
N SER A 115 10.87 -15.54 -0.26
CA SER A 115 12.15 -15.76 0.41
C SER A 115 12.56 -14.54 1.25
N GLN A 116 13.15 -14.80 2.42
CA GLN A 116 13.74 -13.73 3.24
C GLN A 116 15.14 -13.30 2.75
N LEU A 117 15.74 -14.06 1.83
CA LEU A 117 17.09 -13.82 1.33
C LEU A 117 17.10 -13.02 0.02
N ALA A 118 16.07 -13.14 -0.81
CA ALA A 118 15.99 -12.56 -2.14
C ALA A 118 14.66 -11.85 -2.39
N GLY A 119 14.62 -10.96 -3.39
CA GLY A 119 13.43 -10.18 -3.76
C GLY A 119 13.40 -8.77 -3.15
N PRO A 120 12.43 -7.92 -3.53
CA PRO A 120 12.39 -6.51 -3.15
C PRO A 120 12.46 -6.31 -1.63
N LYS A 121 13.44 -5.52 -1.17
CA LYS A 121 13.61 -5.16 0.24
C LYS A 121 12.98 -3.80 0.49
N ARG A 122 12.30 -3.64 1.63
CA ARG A 122 11.78 -2.34 2.03
C ARG A 122 12.90 -1.34 2.33
N PHE A 123 12.67 -0.07 2.02
CA PHE A 123 13.59 1.05 2.23
C PHE A 123 13.79 1.35 3.72
N GLN A 124 12.69 1.44 4.48
CA GLN A 124 12.65 1.72 5.92
C GLN A 124 11.66 0.78 6.62
N PRO A 125 11.83 0.45 7.92
CA PRO A 125 10.85 -0.35 8.67
C PRO A 125 9.47 0.32 8.75
N VAL A 126 8.45 -0.45 9.13
CA VAL A 126 7.14 0.13 9.50
C VAL A 126 7.34 1.02 10.74
N PRO A 127 6.68 2.17 10.88
CA PRO A 127 6.89 3.11 12.00
C PRO A 127 6.59 2.56 13.40
N LEU A 128 6.01 1.38 13.48
CA LEU A 128 5.71 0.69 14.73
C LEU A 128 5.78 -0.84 14.57
N ALA A 129 5.96 -1.53 15.68
CA ALA A 129 5.82 -2.98 15.73
C ALA A 129 4.36 -3.41 15.57
N LEU A 130 4.12 -4.54 14.93
CA LEU A 130 2.77 -5.07 14.69
C LEU A 130 1.97 -5.28 15.99
N LYS A 131 2.64 -5.71 17.07
CA LYS A 131 2.04 -5.87 18.41
C LYS A 131 1.58 -4.58 19.07
N ALA A 132 1.99 -3.42 18.55
CA ALA A 132 1.59 -2.11 19.05
C ALA A 132 0.38 -1.55 18.28
N LEU A 133 -0.16 -2.30 17.30
CA LEU A 133 -1.42 -1.92 16.67
C LEU A 133 -2.54 -1.87 17.73
N PRO A 134 -3.40 -0.84 17.70
CA PRO A 134 -4.60 -0.85 18.50
C PRO A 134 -5.54 -1.96 18.03
N LYS A 135 -6.62 -2.20 18.79
CA LYS A 135 -7.69 -3.12 18.37
C LYS A 135 -8.20 -2.71 16.98
N LEU A 136 -8.23 -3.68 16.08
CA LEU A 136 -8.82 -3.56 14.75
C LEU A 136 -10.28 -4.05 14.78
N ASP A 137 -11.05 -3.67 13.75
CA ASP A 137 -12.37 -4.22 13.46
C ASP A 137 -12.36 -5.11 12.21
N ALA A 138 -11.45 -4.84 11.27
CA ALA A 138 -11.23 -5.69 10.10
C ALA A 138 -9.81 -5.53 9.53
N VAL A 139 -9.34 -6.57 8.85
CA VAL A 139 -8.16 -6.52 7.97
C VAL A 139 -8.64 -6.76 6.54
N VAL A 140 -8.21 -5.93 5.61
CA VAL A 140 -8.54 -6.01 4.19
C VAL A 140 -7.32 -6.46 3.40
N ILE A 141 -7.51 -7.40 2.48
CA ILE A 141 -6.49 -7.89 1.56
C ILE A 141 -7.04 -7.81 0.12
N SER A 142 -6.52 -6.88 -0.67
CA SER A 142 -6.97 -6.61 -2.05
C SER A 142 -6.68 -7.76 -3.01
N HIS A 143 -5.49 -8.35 -2.96
CA HIS A 143 -5.05 -9.44 -3.83
C HIS A 143 -3.85 -10.20 -3.23
N ASP A 144 -3.32 -11.19 -3.95
CA ASP A 144 -2.39 -12.17 -3.42
C ASP A 144 -0.90 -11.88 -3.69
N HIS A 145 -0.49 -10.73 -4.20
CA HIS A 145 0.93 -10.44 -4.41
C HIS A 145 1.67 -10.25 -3.08
N TYR A 146 3.00 -10.45 -3.09
CA TYR A 146 3.80 -10.53 -1.86
C TYR A 146 3.92 -9.22 -1.07
N ASP A 147 3.77 -8.09 -1.75
CA ASP A 147 3.78 -6.75 -1.22
C ASP A 147 2.39 -6.27 -0.74
N HIS A 148 1.35 -7.08 -0.96
CA HIS A 148 -0.01 -6.85 -0.43
C HIS A 148 -0.47 -7.95 0.54
N LEU A 149 0.12 -9.15 0.43
CA LEU A 149 -0.17 -10.33 1.24
C LEU A 149 1.11 -10.98 1.76
N ASP A 150 1.54 -10.52 2.94
CA ASP A 150 2.67 -11.08 3.67
C ASP A 150 2.24 -12.15 4.70
N MET A 151 2.62 -13.40 4.44
CA MET A 151 2.35 -14.53 5.33
C MET A 151 2.83 -14.28 6.77
N GLY A 152 4.00 -13.65 6.94
CA GLY A 152 4.55 -13.38 8.28
C GLY A 152 3.64 -12.44 9.07
N THR A 153 3.25 -11.34 8.44
CA THR A 153 2.34 -10.35 9.01
C THR A 153 0.97 -10.95 9.34
N VAL A 154 0.34 -11.66 8.41
CA VAL A 154 -0.99 -12.23 8.63
C VAL A 154 -0.97 -13.23 9.78
N LYS A 155 0.00 -14.16 9.81
CA LYS A 155 0.10 -15.15 10.88
C LYS A 155 0.31 -14.53 12.25
N GLU A 156 0.98 -13.39 12.32
CA GLU A 156 1.18 -12.68 13.57
C GLU A 156 -0.08 -11.88 13.96
N LEU A 157 -0.76 -11.23 13.01
CA LEU A 157 -2.06 -10.58 13.24
C LEU A 157 -3.10 -11.54 13.80
N VAL A 158 -3.15 -12.79 13.33
CA VAL A 158 -4.09 -13.81 13.81
C VAL A 158 -3.92 -14.10 15.30
N LYS A 159 -2.68 -14.02 15.83
CA LYS A 159 -2.40 -14.22 17.26
C LYS A 159 -2.71 -12.98 18.09
N LEU A 160 -2.60 -11.79 17.49
CA LEU A 160 -2.70 -10.51 18.18
C LEU A 160 -4.12 -9.93 18.17
N GLN A 161 -4.93 -10.30 17.19
CA GLN A 161 -6.23 -9.70 16.92
C GLN A 161 -7.27 -10.80 16.70
N GLU A 162 -8.50 -10.57 17.15
CA GLU A 162 -9.66 -11.44 16.90
C GLU A 162 -10.62 -10.78 15.90
N VAL A 163 -10.10 -10.54 14.70
CA VAL A 163 -10.81 -9.82 13.63
C VAL A 163 -10.93 -10.67 12.36
N PRO A 164 -11.94 -10.41 11.52
CA PRO A 164 -12.05 -11.03 10.21
C PRO A 164 -11.00 -10.47 9.24
N PHE A 165 -10.57 -11.33 8.32
CA PHE A 165 -9.78 -11.00 7.14
C PHE A 165 -10.70 -10.99 5.93
N ILE A 166 -11.01 -9.81 5.43
CA ILE A 166 -11.84 -9.58 4.25
C ILE A 166 -10.92 -9.55 3.03
N THR A 167 -11.17 -10.41 2.05
CA THR A 167 -10.26 -10.57 0.91
C THR A 167 -10.99 -10.89 -0.38
N SER A 168 -10.29 -10.77 -1.51
CA SER A 168 -10.77 -11.20 -2.81
C SER A 168 -10.97 -12.72 -2.90
N LEU A 169 -11.97 -13.15 -3.66
CA LEU A 169 -12.33 -14.55 -3.83
C LEU A 169 -11.14 -15.44 -4.25
N GLY A 170 -10.92 -16.53 -3.54
CA GLY A 170 -9.84 -17.49 -3.76
C GLY A 170 -8.61 -17.25 -2.89
N VAL A 171 -8.35 -16.01 -2.43
CA VAL A 171 -7.21 -15.69 -1.56
C VAL A 171 -7.30 -16.41 -0.21
N GLY A 172 -8.52 -16.71 0.25
CA GLY A 172 -8.77 -17.48 1.46
C GLY A 172 -8.10 -18.85 1.46
N ALA A 173 -7.86 -19.47 0.29
CA ALA A 173 -7.12 -20.73 0.20
C ALA A 173 -5.69 -20.62 0.72
N HIS A 174 -5.03 -19.47 0.52
CA HIS A 174 -3.71 -19.20 1.07
C HIS A 174 -3.77 -18.97 2.58
N LEU A 175 -4.74 -18.18 3.04
CA LEU A 175 -4.93 -17.86 4.45
C LEU A 175 -5.19 -19.13 5.27
N GLU A 176 -6.12 -19.97 4.84
CA GLU A 176 -6.47 -21.22 5.50
C GLU A 176 -5.26 -22.18 5.53
N ALA A 177 -4.48 -22.25 4.44
CA ALA A 177 -3.25 -23.02 4.38
C ALA A 177 -2.14 -22.53 5.34
N TRP A 178 -2.18 -21.26 5.75
CA TRP A 178 -1.27 -20.69 6.73
C TRP A 178 -1.75 -20.83 8.17
N GLY A 179 -2.95 -21.39 8.38
CA GLY A 179 -3.54 -21.68 9.68
C GLY A 179 -4.47 -20.58 10.20
N ILE A 180 -5.00 -19.72 9.31
CA ILE A 180 -6.05 -18.78 9.67
C ILE A 180 -7.37 -19.54 9.79
N PRO A 181 -8.12 -19.41 10.91
CA PRO A 181 -9.40 -20.08 11.08
C PRO A 181 -10.39 -19.69 9.97
N ALA A 182 -11.10 -20.66 9.40
CA ALA A 182 -11.99 -20.44 8.26
C ALA A 182 -13.11 -19.44 8.57
N GLU A 183 -13.62 -19.46 9.80
CA GLU A 183 -14.64 -18.54 10.30
C GLU A 183 -14.18 -17.08 10.39
N ARG A 184 -12.87 -16.83 10.32
CA ARG A 184 -12.28 -15.48 10.26
C ARG A 184 -11.94 -15.05 8.85
N ILE A 185 -12.19 -15.86 7.83
CA ILE A 185 -11.89 -15.55 6.42
C ILE A 185 -13.19 -15.21 5.71
N VAL A 186 -13.27 -14.00 5.17
CA VAL A 186 -14.39 -13.57 4.33
C VAL A 186 -13.86 -13.29 2.94
N GLU A 187 -14.28 -14.09 1.98
CA GLU A 187 -13.93 -13.93 0.57
C GLU A 187 -15.07 -13.25 -0.18
N LEU A 188 -14.77 -12.20 -0.92
CA LEU A 188 -15.72 -11.43 -1.71
C LEU A 188 -15.38 -11.52 -3.21
N ASP A 189 -16.37 -11.81 -4.03
CA ASP A 189 -16.33 -11.51 -5.46
C ASP A 189 -16.65 -10.03 -5.70
N TRP A 190 -16.38 -9.51 -6.90
CA TRP A 190 -16.70 -8.13 -7.23
C TRP A 190 -18.18 -7.85 -7.02
N TRP A 191 -18.45 -6.69 -6.42
CA TRP A 191 -19.76 -6.18 -6.04
C TRP A 191 -20.43 -6.87 -4.84
N GLU A 192 -19.79 -7.88 -4.25
CA GLU A 192 -20.17 -8.43 -2.96
C GLU A 192 -19.60 -7.58 -1.82
N HIS A 193 -20.19 -7.74 -0.63
CA HIS A 193 -19.75 -7.03 0.55
C HIS A 193 -19.89 -7.88 1.81
N TRP A 194 -19.13 -7.45 2.81
CA TRP A 194 -19.28 -7.90 4.17
C TRP A 194 -19.76 -6.74 5.04
N GLN A 195 -20.69 -7.03 5.94
CA GLN A 195 -21.16 -6.11 6.98
C GLN A 195 -20.58 -6.54 8.32
N ALA A 196 -19.95 -5.62 9.02
CA ALA A 196 -19.46 -5.85 10.37
C ALA A 196 -20.64 -6.13 11.34
N PRO A 197 -20.57 -7.18 12.17
CA PRO A 197 -21.60 -7.45 13.16
C PRO A 197 -21.75 -6.29 14.15
N ASN A 198 -22.99 -5.89 14.44
CA ASN A 198 -23.33 -4.84 15.41
C ASN A 198 -22.70 -3.46 15.11
N SER A 199 -22.33 -3.19 13.86
CA SER A 199 -21.94 -1.86 13.42
C SER A 199 -22.42 -1.61 11.98
N GLU A 200 -22.34 -0.36 11.55
CA GLU A 200 -22.77 0.03 10.20
C GLU A 200 -21.63 -0.04 9.16
N LEU A 201 -20.46 -0.61 9.51
CA LEU A 201 -19.32 -0.74 8.61
C LEU A 201 -19.55 -1.81 7.54
N ARG A 202 -19.50 -1.39 6.27
CA ARG A 202 -19.48 -2.27 5.11
C ARG A 202 -18.16 -2.20 4.39
N ILE A 203 -17.69 -3.36 3.94
CA ILE A 203 -16.50 -3.50 3.10
C ILE A 203 -16.93 -4.23 1.84
N HIS A 204 -16.86 -3.54 0.71
CA HIS A 204 -17.24 -4.06 -0.60
C HIS A 204 -15.99 -4.36 -1.42
N ALA A 205 -15.98 -5.48 -2.13
CA ALA A 205 -15.04 -5.70 -3.21
C ALA A 205 -15.59 -5.03 -4.48
N ALA A 206 -14.75 -4.30 -5.19
CA ALA A 206 -15.08 -3.60 -6.43
C ALA A 206 -14.07 -3.95 -7.53
N PRO A 207 -14.40 -3.74 -8.82
CA PRO A 207 -13.50 -4.09 -9.90
C PRO A 207 -12.14 -3.40 -9.84
N SER A 208 -11.12 -4.09 -10.34
CA SER A 208 -9.78 -3.58 -10.58
C SER A 208 -9.25 -4.14 -11.91
N GLN A 209 -8.33 -3.44 -12.56
CA GLN A 209 -7.62 -3.94 -13.74
C GLN A 209 -6.23 -4.42 -13.36
N HIS A 210 -6.12 -5.65 -12.87
CA HIS A 210 -4.85 -6.21 -12.39
C HIS A 210 -4.77 -7.71 -12.67
N PHE A 211 -3.96 -8.44 -11.90
CA PHE A 211 -3.81 -9.88 -11.94
C PHE A 211 -3.44 -10.43 -10.55
N SER A 212 -3.31 -11.75 -10.43
CA SER A 212 -2.86 -12.43 -9.21
C SER A 212 -1.81 -13.49 -9.52
N GLY A 213 -1.09 -13.94 -8.49
CA GLY A 213 -0.16 -15.06 -8.57
C GLY A 213 0.98 -14.96 -7.56
N ARG A 214 1.35 -16.12 -7.00
CA ARG A 214 2.43 -16.26 -6.01
C ARG A 214 3.53 -17.21 -6.46
N SER A 215 3.35 -17.91 -7.57
CA SER A 215 4.29 -18.87 -8.16
C SER A 215 4.26 -18.82 -9.69
N LEU A 216 5.13 -19.60 -10.33
CA LEU A 216 5.21 -19.65 -11.79
C LEU A 216 3.97 -20.27 -12.46
N THR A 217 3.08 -20.90 -11.69
CA THR A 217 1.98 -21.70 -12.23
C THR A 217 0.60 -21.23 -11.78
N ASP A 218 0.48 -20.23 -10.90
CA ASP A 218 -0.81 -19.83 -10.30
C ASP A 218 -1.29 -18.45 -10.74
N ARG A 219 -0.80 -17.97 -11.89
CA ARG A 219 -1.26 -16.72 -12.46
C ARG A 219 -2.79 -16.72 -12.61
N ASN A 220 -3.43 -15.68 -12.07
CA ASN A 220 -4.88 -15.49 -12.07
C ASN A 220 -5.68 -16.58 -11.33
N ALA A 221 -5.04 -17.32 -10.42
CA ALA A 221 -5.71 -18.38 -9.67
C ALA A 221 -6.61 -17.86 -8.53
N THR A 222 -6.46 -16.61 -8.11
CA THR A 222 -7.35 -15.90 -7.17
C THR A 222 -7.83 -14.59 -7.79
N LEU A 223 -8.88 -14.00 -7.24
CA LEU A 223 -9.36 -12.69 -7.67
C LEU A 223 -8.47 -11.57 -7.07
N TRP A 224 -8.58 -10.38 -7.64
CA TRP A 224 -8.01 -9.11 -7.18
C TRP A 224 -9.13 -8.07 -7.18
N SER A 225 -9.15 -7.16 -6.20
CA SER A 225 -10.24 -6.18 -6.10
C SER A 225 -9.71 -4.82 -5.65
N SER A 226 -10.34 -3.75 -6.14
CA SER A 226 -10.39 -2.51 -5.36
C SER A 226 -11.41 -2.68 -4.23
N ILE A 227 -11.37 -1.82 -3.22
CA ILE A 227 -12.16 -1.96 -2.00
C ILE A 227 -12.87 -0.64 -1.71
N VAL A 228 -14.16 -0.72 -1.39
CA VAL A 228 -14.92 0.41 -0.80
C VAL A 228 -15.20 0.10 0.66
N ILE A 229 -14.79 1.00 1.54
CA ILE A 229 -15.04 0.93 2.97
C ILE A 229 -16.02 2.05 3.31
N GLU A 230 -17.21 1.71 3.79
CA GLU A 230 -18.24 2.71 4.06
C GLU A 230 -18.94 2.51 5.40
N THR A 231 -19.45 3.62 5.89
CA THR A 231 -20.46 3.73 6.94
C THR A 231 -21.56 4.67 6.42
N PRO A 232 -22.61 4.95 7.20
CA PRO A 232 -23.60 5.97 6.83
C PRO A 232 -23.04 7.39 6.74
N LYS A 233 -21.83 7.65 7.28
CA LYS A 233 -21.24 8.99 7.36
C LYS A 233 -20.06 9.18 6.42
N HIS A 234 -19.25 8.15 6.22
CA HIS A 234 -18.00 8.27 5.45
C HIS A 234 -17.84 7.12 4.46
N ARG A 235 -17.16 7.41 3.34
CA ARG A 235 -16.82 6.44 2.30
C ARG A 235 -15.38 6.61 1.84
N VAL A 236 -14.65 5.50 1.84
CA VAL A 236 -13.25 5.42 1.42
C VAL A 236 -13.12 4.46 0.25
N PHE A 237 -12.41 4.89 -0.80
CA PHE A 237 -11.98 4.03 -1.88
C PHE A 237 -10.51 3.65 -1.72
N PHE A 238 -10.19 2.36 -1.83
CA PHE A 238 -8.84 1.81 -1.85
C PHE A 238 -8.63 1.02 -3.13
N SER A 239 -7.65 1.40 -3.96
CA SER A 239 -7.47 0.75 -5.26
C SER A 239 -6.97 -0.69 -5.20
N GLY A 240 -6.24 -1.08 -4.16
CA GLY A 240 -5.24 -2.14 -4.31
C GLY A 240 -4.26 -1.78 -5.43
N ASP A 241 -3.80 -2.77 -6.18
CA ASP A 241 -3.12 -2.53 -7.46
C ASP A 241 -4.10 -2.64 -8.62
N THR A 242 -3.93 -1.78 -9.62
CA THR A 242 -4.88 -1.62 -10.72
C THR A 242 -4.30 -0.77 -11.85
N GLY A 243 -4.75 -1.01 -13.07
CA GLY A 243 -4.56 -0.13 -14.21
C GLY A 243 -5.69 0.87 -14.42
N LEU A 244 -5.56 1.69 -15.46
CA LEU A 244 -6.64 2.60 -15.87
C LEU A 244 -7.76 1.83 -16.56
N THR A 245 -9.00 2.00 -16.08
CA THR A 245 -10.21 1.33 -16.59
C THR A 245 -11.43 2.25 -16.48
N SER A 246 -12.47 1.99 -17.27
CA SER A 246 -13.76 2.69 -17.18
C SER A 246 -14.58 2.29 -15.94
N GLU A 247 -14.23 1.18 -15.28
CA GLU A 247 -14.95 0.69 -14.09
C GLU A 247 -14.99 1.70 -12.94
N TYR A 248 -14.02 2.64 -12.86
CA TYR A 248 -14.03 3.71 -11.87
C TYR A 248 -15.31 4.56 -11.92
N ALA A 249 -15.90 4.76 -13.10
CA ALA A 249 -17.15 5.49 -13.24
C ALA A 249 -18.34 4.70 -12.66
N ALA A 250 -18.39 3.38 -12.88
CA ALA A 250 -19.41 2.50 -12.29
C ALA A 250 -19.28 2.42 -10.76
N ILE A 251 -18.04 2.37 -10.25
CA ILE A 251 -17.74 2.42 -8.81
C ILE A 251 -18.24 3.74 -8.22
N ARG A 252 -17.95 4.88 -8.87
CA ARG A 252 -18.47 6.19 -8.46
C ARG A 252 -20.00 6.24 -8.49
N GLU A 253 -20.64 5.72 -9.52
CA GLU A 253 -22.10 5.75 -9.63
C GLU A 253 -22.76 4.99 -8.47
N ARG A 254 -22.16 3.86 -8.06
CA ARG A 254 -22.71 3.02 -7.01
C ARG A 254 -22.39 3.51 -5.58
N PHE A 255 -21.19 4.03 -5.37
CA PHE A 255 -20.67 4.30 -4.03
C PHE A 255 -20.29 5.76 -3.79
N GLY A 256 -20.10 6.56 -4.83
CA GLY A 256 -19.71 7.96 -4.69
C GLY A 256 -20.78 8.84 -4.02
N PRO A 257 -20.40 10.04 -3.55
CA PRO A 257 -19.03 10.57 -3.48
C PRO A 257 -18.17 9.87 -2.41
N PHE A 258 -16.84 10.00 -2.53
CA PHE A 258 -15.87 9.48 -1.56
C PHE A 258 -15.22 10.61 -0.76
N ASP A 259 -15.04 10.41 0.54
CA ASP A 259 -14.32 11.35 1.42
C ASP A 259 -12.80 11.19 1.26
N LEU A 260 -12.36 9.95 1.00
CA LEU A 260 -10.96 9.60 0.79
C LEU A 260 -10.83 8.63 -0.37
N VAL A 261 -9.95 8.96 -1.31
CA VAL A 261 -9.54 8.12 -2.42
C VAL A 261 -8.08 7.76 -2.25
N MET A 262 -7.77 6.47 -2.17
CA MET A 262 -6.42 5.94 -2.07
C MET A 262 -6.10 5.18 -3.35
N LEU A 263 -5.16 5.70 -4.15
CA LEU A 263 -4.76 5.10 -5.42
C LEU A 263 -3.29 4.73 -5.38
N GLU A 264 -2.96 3.58 -5.97
CA GLU A 264 -1.58 3.23 -6.25
C GLU A 264 -0.99 4.15 -7.32
N VAL A 265 0.27 4.56 -7.10
CA VAL A 265 0.95 5.51 -7.99
C VAL A 265 2.35 5.08 -8.39
N GLY A 266 2.90 4.06 -7.74
CA GLY A 266 4.23 3.52 -8.02
C GLY A 266 4.18 2.30 -8.95
N ALA A 267 5.28 1.57 -8.98
CA ALA A 267 5.46 0.32 -9.72
C ALA A 267 5.10 0.37 -11.23
N PHE A 268 5.04 1.56 -11.83
CA PHE A 268 4.59 1.73 -13.20
C PHE A 268 5.75 1.64 -14.21
N HIS A 269 5.44 1.18 -15.42
CA HIS A 269 6.34 1.18 -16.57
C HIS A 269 5.51 1.01 -17.86
N PRO A 270 5.93 1.57 -19.00
CA PRO A 270 5.18 1.44 -20.25
C PRO A 270 4.87 -0.02 -20.64
N SER A 271 5.78 -0.96 -20.38
CA SER A 271 5.58 -2.39 -20.70
C SER A 271 4.45 -3.10 -19.93
N TRP A 272 3.91 -2.50 -18.86
CA TRP A 272 2.79 -3.02 -18.06
C TRP A 272 1.88 -1.91 -17.51
N GLY A 273 1.80 -0.75 -18.18
CA GLY A 273 0.93 0.36 -17.75
C GLY A 273 -0.57 0.04 -17.83
N ASP A 274 -0.93 -1.14 -18.35
CA ASP A 274 -2.27 -1.69 -18.31
C ASP A 274 -2.69 -2.22 -16.93
N ILE A 275 -1.74 -2.49 -16.03
CA ILE A 275 -2.02 -3.09 -14.71
C ILE A 275 -1.51 -2.27 -13.52
N HIS A 276 -0.69 -1.25 -13.75
CA HIS A 276 -0.27 -0.27 -12.75
C HIS A 276 -0.54 1.15 -13.26
N LEU A 277 -1.24 1.96 -12.49
CA LEU A 277 -1.66 3.31 -12.89
C LEU A 277 -0.46 4.21 -13.22
N GLY A 278 0.49 4.32 -12.30
CA GLY A 278 1.42 5.45 -12.28
C GLY A 278 0.72 6.77 -11.91
N PRO A 279 1.48 7.84 -11.63
CA PRO A 279 0.92 9.09 -11.08
C PRO A 279 -0.06 9.79 -12.03
N GLU A 280 0.21 9.79 -13.34
CA GLU A 280 -0.65 10.47 -14.33
C GLU A 280 -2.00 9.77 -14.52
N ASN A 281 -2.00 8.44 -14.66
CA ASN A 281 -3.28 7.72 -14.79
C ASN A 281 -4.00 7.64 -13.44
N ALA A 282 -3.30 7.72 -12.31
CA ALA A 282 -3.95 7.84 -11.01
C ALA A 282 -4.77 9.13 -10.91
N LEU A 283 -4.28 10.27 -11.45
CA LEU A 283 -5.07 11.50 -11.53
C LEU A 283 -6.30 11.33 -12.44
N LYS A 284 -6.19 10.60 -13.56
CA LYS A 284 -7.34 10.27 -14.43
C LYS A 284 -8.36 9.39 -13.69
N ALA A 285 -7.90 8.35 -13.00
CA ALA A 285 -8.75 7.47 -12.21
C ALA A 285 -9.45 8.23 -11.07
N TYR A 286 -8.73 9.12 -10.38
CA TYR A 286 -9.27 10.02 -9.36
C TYR A 286 -10.43 10.88 -9.90
N GLN A 287 -10.29 11.44 -11.11
CA GLN A 287 -11.37 12.20 -11.76
C GLN A 287 -12.57 11.32 -12.12
N LEU A 288 -12.34 10.09 -12.61
CA LEU A 288 -13.41 9.13 -12.89
C LEU A 288 -14.17 8.71 -11.62
N LEU A 289 -13.45 8.58 -10.50
CA LEU A 289 -14.01 8.32 -9.16
C LEU A 289 -14.80 9.50 -8.58
N GLY A 290 -14.67 10.69 -9.17
CA GLY A 290 -15.45 11.88 -8.82
C GLY A 290 -14.80 12.80 -7.79
N GLY A 291 -13.52 12.59 -7.48
CA GLY A 291 -12.75 13.42 -6.56
C GLY A 291 -12.76 12.94 -5.10
N GLY A 292 -12.42 13.84 -4.18
CA GLY A 292 -12.25 13.58 -2.74
C GLY A 292 -10.83 13.95 -2.28
N ALA A 293 -10.50 13.73 -1.01
CA ALA A 293 -9.10 13.83 -0.62
C ALA A 293 -8.32 12.65 -1.23
N PHE A 294 -7.14 12.89 -1.79
CA PHE A 294 -6.36 11.87 -2.50
C PHE A 294 -5.08 11.52 -1.74
N LEU A 295 -5.03 10.31 -1.17
CA LEU A 295 -3.84 9.73 -0.55
C LEU A 295 -3.14 8.77 -1.53
N PRO A 296 -1.97 9.10 -2.10
CA PRO A 296 -1.23 8.18 -2.94
C PRO A 296 -0.57 7.06 -2.12
N VAL A 297 -0.72 5.82 -2.57
CA VAL A 297 -0.13 4.62 -1.98
C VAL A 297 0.79 3.90 -2.97
N HIS A 298 1.38 2.77 -2.59
CA HIS A 298 2.22 1.94 -3.47
C HIS A 298 3.55 2.60 -3.91
N TRP A 299 4.04 3.59 -3.14
CA TRP A 299 5.32 4.27 -3.38
C TRP A 299 6.18 4.36 -2.11
N GLY A 300 7.43 4.81 -2.24
CA GLY A 300 8.28 5.15 -1.09
C GLY A 300 8.61 4.00 -0.12
N THR A 301 8.41 2.74 -0.52
CA THR A 301 8.58 1.59 0.40
C THR A 301 9.39 0.45 -0.22
N PHE A 302 9.05 0.00 -1.43
CA PHE A 302 9.79 -1.02 -2.16
C PHE A 302 10.19 -0.51 -3.55
N SER A 303 11.29 -1.04 -4.09
CA SER A 303 11.66 -0.81 -5.49
C SER A 303 11.08 -1.94 -6.35
N LEU A 304 9.94 -1.69 -6.98
CA LEU A 304 9.18 -2.68 -7.75
C LEU A 304 9.18 -2.44 -9.26
N ALA A 305 9.54 -1.23 -9.72
CA ALA A 305 9.64 -0.88 -11.13
C ALA A 305 10.81 0.08 -11.40
N LEU A 306 11.14 0.28 -12.67
CA LEU A 306 12.39 0.92 -13.11
C LEU A 306 12.50 2.43 -12.86
N HIS A 307 11.42 3.10 -12.48
CA HIS A 307 11.44 4.53 -12.18
C HIS A 307 12.21 4.87 -10.89
N ASP A 308 12.67 6.12 -10.77
CA ASP A 308 13.21 6.67 -9.52
C ASP A 308 12.19 6.53 -8.38
N TRP A 309 12.66 6.25 -7.16
CA TRP A 309 11.80 5.86 -6.03
C TRP A 309 10.75 6.92 -5.65
N ASP A 310 11.07 8.20 -5.87
CA ASP A 310 10.24 9.38 -5.56
C ASP A 310 9.51 9.95 -6.78
N ALA A 311 9.80 9.48 -8.00
CA ALA A 311 9.17 9.99 -9.22
C ALA A 311 7.62 10.03 -9.15
N PRO A 312 6.92 9.01 -8.62
CA PRO A 312 5.47 9.09 -8.44
C PRO A 312 5.01 10.29 -7.61
N ALA A 313 5.69 10.54 -6.49
CA ALA A 313 5.33 11.62 -5.57
C ALA A 313 5.64 12.99 -6.16
N GLU A 314 6.77 13.13 -6.84
CA GLU A 314 7.16 14.36 -7.54
C GLU A 314 6.16 14.72 -8.65
N THR A 315 5.78 13.75 -9.49
CA THR A 315 4.79 13.96 -10.55
C THR A 315 3.43 14.36 -9.98
N LEU A 316 2.97 13.72 -8.91
CA LEU A 316 1.70 14.10 -8.28
C LEU A 316 1.76 15.49 -7.67
N LEU A 317 2.82 15.81 -6.94
CA LEU A 317 2.98 17.13 -6.33
C LEU A 317 2.95 18.24 -7.38
N GLU A 318 3.50 17.99 -8.56
CA GLU A 318 3.44 18.92 -9.67
C GLU A 318 2.05 19.01 -10.31
N LEU A 319 1.44 17.87 -10.65
CA LEU A 319 0.25 17.82 -11.51
C LEU A 319 -1.07 17.87 -10.73
N GLY A 320 -1.12 17.30 -9.52
CA GLY A 320 -2.34 17.16 -8.74
C GLY A 320 -3.04 18.48 -8.43
N PRO A 321 -2.35 19.49 -7.86
CA PRO A 321 -2.96 20.78 -7.59
C PRO A 321 -3.46 21.49 -8.87
N LYS A 322 -2.74 21.35 -9.98
CA LYS A 322 -3.15 21.91 -11.29
C LYS A 322 -4.44 21.27 -11.82
N GLN A 323 -4.75 20.05 -11.38
CA GLN A 323 -5.96 19.30 -11.74
C GLN A 323 -7.02 19.30 -10.62
N GLY A 324 -6.85 20.14 -9.59
CA GLY A 324 -7.81 20.26 -8.48
C GLY A 324 -7.83 19.08 -7.50
N ALA A 325 -6.78 18.24 -7.47
CA ALA A 325 -6.66 17.17 -6.49
C ALA A 325 -6.20 17.70 -5.13
N GLN A 326 -6.94 17.39 -4.07
CA GLN A 326 -6.50 17.62 -2.69
C GLN A 326 -5.56 16.49 -2.27
N LEU A 327 -4.27 16.66 -2.51
CA LEU A 327 -3.26 15.65 -2.19
C LEU A 327 -3.00 15.56 -0.68
N LEU A 328 -3.25 14.39 -0.10
CA LEU A 328 -2.82 14.02 1.24
C LEU A 328 -1.51 13.24 1.14
N MET A 329 -0.37 13.88 1.41
CA MET A 329 0.94 13.21 1.33
C MET A 329 1.66 13.25 2.69
N PRO A 330 1.14 12.56 3.72
CA PRO A 330 1.75 12.55 5.04
C PRO A 330 3.10 11.83 5.06
N ARG A 331 3.93 12.12 6.05
CA ARG A 331 5.09 11.29 6.38
C ARG A 331 4.64 9.88 6.75
N LEU A 332 5.57 8.92 6.68
CA LEU A 332 5.28 7.55 7.08
C LEU A 332 4.86 7.49 8.56
N GLY A 333 3.65 7.03 8.84
CA GLY A 333 3.06 6.96 10.18
C GLY A 333 2.46 8.26 10.71
N GLU A 334 2.46 9.33 9.91
CA GLU A 334 1.73 10.55 10.24
C GLU A 334 0.24 10.36 9.93
N ALA A 335 -0.61 10.67 10.91
CA ALA A 335 -2.05 10.52 10.80
C ALA A 335 -2.68 11.81 10.27
N VAL A 336 -3.57 11.70 9.28
CA VAL A 336 -4.22 12.83 8.62
C VAL A 336 -5.73 12.63 8.55
N GLU A 337 -6.49 13.69 8.79
CA GLU A 337 -7.95 13.71 8.58
C GLU A 337 -8.26 14.30 7.20
N PRO A 338 -8.89 13.54 6.28
CA PRO A 338 -9.14 13.98 4.91
C PRO A 338 -9.84 15.34 4.79
N ALA A 339 -10.84 15.58 5.63
CA ALA A 339 -11.61 16.83 5.62
C ALA A 339 -10.81 18.07 6.07
N LYS A 340 -9.62 17.89 6.65
CA LYS A 340 -8.73 18.98 7.09
C LYS A 340 -7.46 19.09 6.26
N GLY A 341 -7.37 18.35 5.15
CA GLY A 341 -6.10 18.15 4.43
C GLY A 341 -5.35 19.45 4.16
N GLU A 342 -4.16 19.56 4.75
CA GLU A 342 -3.20 20.61 4.48
C GLU A 342 -2.54 20.40 3.11
N PRO A 343 -2.01 21.47 2.48
CA PRO A 343 -1.23 21.32 1.25
C PRO A 343 -0.09 20.31 1.41
N ALA A 344 0.07 19.44 0.41
CA ALA A 344 1.15 18.46 0.39
C ALA A 344 2.52 19.15 0.49
N THR A 345 3.38 18.64 1.37
CA THR A 345 4.77 19.09 1.52
C THR A 345 5.74 17.99 1.07
N PRO A 346 6.84 18.33 0.38
CA PRO A 346 7.77 17.35 -0.18
C PRO A 346 8.80 16.85 0.83
N TRP A 347 8.36 16.39 2.00
CA TRP A 347 9.22 15.91 3.10
C TRP A 347 10.16 14.76 2.68
N TRP A 348 9.80 13.99 1.65
CA TRP A 348 10.59 12.84 1.18
C TRP A 348 11.93 13.27 0.57
N ARG A 349 12.02 14.50 0.05
CA ARG A 349 13.27 15.07 -0.49
C ARG A 349 14.38 15.17 0.57
N GLU A 350 14.02 15.16 1.87
CA GLU A 350 15.00 15.15 2.96
C GLU A 350 15.88 13.90 2.97
N ALA A 351 15.38 12.76 2.47
CA ALA A 351 16.14 11.52 2.43
C ALA A 351 17.31 11.56 1.43
N ASP A 352 17.20 12.40 0.40
CA ASP A 352 18.23 12.57 -0.64
C ASP A 352 19.02 13.88 -0.48
N ALA A 353 18.71 14.68 0.53
CA ALA A 353 19.49 15.88 0.84
C ALA A 353 20.91 15.47 1.28
N PRO A 354 21.97 16.15 0.79
CA PRO A 354 23.32 15.90 1.26
C PRO A 354 23.35 16.11 2.77
N ALA A 355 23.82 15.08 3.51
CA ALA A 355 23.90 15.14 4.96
C ALA A 355 24.52 16.48 5.36
N ARG A 356 23.75 17.32 6.08
CA ARG A 356 24.33 18.52 6.69
C ARG A 356 25.53 18.03 7.47
N LYS A 357 26.75 18.46 7.08
CA LYS A 357 27.95 18.22 7.87
C LYS A 357 27.60 18.68 9.28
N SER A 358 27.43 17.73 10.19
CA SER A 358 27.34 18.01 11.61
C SER A 358 28.58 18.83 11.92
N THR A 359 28.41 20.14 12.08
CA THR A 359 29.36 20.97 12.79
C THR A 359 29.40 20.35 14.18
N ARG A 360 30.43 19.53 14.40
CA ARG A 360 30.82 19.08 15.74
C ARG A 360 30.76 20.34 16.61
N PRO A 361 30.02 20.37 17.72
CA PRO A 361 30.19 21.45 18.69
C PRO A 361 31.69 21.53 18.97
N ALA A 362 32.27 22.72 18.86
CA ALA A 362 33.66 22.92 19.22
C ALA A 362 33.88 22.28 20.60
N GLU A 363 34.88 21.39 20.69
CA GLU A 363 35.28 20.83 21.99
C GLU A 363 35.46 21.99 22.97
N PRO A 364 34.92 21.91 24.20
CA PRO A 364 35.23 22.90 25.21
C PRO A 364 36.75 22.94 25.35
N GLN A 365 37.35 24.12 25.14
CA GLN A 365 38.76 24.33 25.41
C GLN A 365 38.98 24.07 26.90
N ASP A 366 39.75 23.02 27.19
CA ASP A 366 40.21 22.64 28.52
C ASP A 366 41.11 23.75 29.09
N PRO A 367 40.71 24.46 30.17
CA PRO A 367 41.47 25.59 30.71
C PRO A 367 42.63 25.13 31.62
N ALA A 368 43.33 24.05 31.26
CA ALA A 368 44.42 23.49 32.06
C ALA A 368 45.55 22.91 31.21
N LYS A 369 46.19 23.74 30.39
CA LYS A 369 47.59 23.49 29.97
C LYS A 369 48.47 24.68 30.33
N MET A 370 49.04 24.61 31.53
CA MET A 370 50.18 25.45 31.90
C MET A 370 51.33 25.24 30.89
N PRO A 371 52.00 26.31 30.45
CA PRO A 371 53.14 26.20 29.56
C PRO A 371 54.31 25.51 30.28
N LYS A 372 54.80 24.41 29.71
CA LYS A 372 56.07 23.78 30.08
C LYS A 372 57.23 24.62 29.55
N ALA A 373 57.63 25.61 30.33
CA ALA A 373 59.01 26.09 30.53
C ALA A 373 58.96 27.55 30.97
N MET A 374 59.28 27.80 32.24
CA MET A 374 59.95 29.03 32.64
C MET A 374 61.25 28.65 33.35
N PRO A 375 62.36 29.37 33.10
CA PRO A 375 63.65 29.08 33.69
C PRO A 375 63.70 29.58 35.14
N TRP A 376 64.16 28.70 36.01
CA TRP A 376 64.68 28.98 37.35
C TRP A 376 65.98 29.84 37.27
N PRO A 377 66.47 30.53 38.32
CA PRO A 377 65.98 30.67 39.71
C PRO A 377 65.56 32.11 40.07
N LEU A 378 64.88 32.27 41.22
CA LEU A 378 65.47 32.93 42.40
C LEU A 378 64.41 33.12 43.52
N ASP A 379 64.88 32.80 44.73
CA ASP A 379 64.36 33.14 46.07
C ASP A 379 63.34 32.20 46.73
#